data_AF-Q1HB00-F1
#
_entry.id   AF-Q1HB00-F1
#
_cell.length_a   1.000
_cell.length_b   1.000
_cell.length_c   1.000
_cell.angle_alpha   90.00
_cell.angle_beta   90.00
_cell.angle_gamma   90.00
#
_symmetry.space_group_name_H-M   'P 1'
#
loop_
_entity.id
_entity.type
_entity.pdbx_description
1 polymer ?
#
loop_
_entity_poly.entity_id
_entity_poly.type
_entity_poly.pdbx_seq_one_letter_code
_entity_poly.pdbx_strand_id
1 'polypeptide(L)'
;MQTSTFIFCCNIALVIVSISGLCLTSSVFDFIVVSRLYYTVPDHKVLINPRMAFWLFPSSTFSLILSFLSLLFLSAGPRVIKFAVDNQMILSLAHALLMCGACILSSFVSFICAQNANDIAGYAAFATPAQFQLASAWYYSRLRALVVISVIQSLLNGIIVSTLYLGISCKYRTFVQLAEKPPQQGLIERTTYFA
;
A
#
# COMPACT_ATOMS: atom_id res chain seq x y z
N MET A 1 -10.71 -21.55 6.15
CA MET A 1 -9.74 -21.61 5.04
C MET A 1 -9.82 -20.38 4.14
N GLN A 2 -11.00 -20.00 3.61
CA GLN A 2 -11.12 -18.91 2.62
C GLN A 2 -10.61 -17.53 3.08
N THR A 3 -10.88 -17.10 4.31
CA THR A 3 -10.47 -15.77 4.82
C THR A 3 -8.95 -15.63 4.95
N SER A 4 -8.24 -16.69 5.36
CA SER A 4 -6.78 -16.67 5.52
C SER A 4 -6.06 -16.56 4.17
N THR A 5 -6.50 -17.35 3.17
CA THR A 5 -5.94 -17.28 1.80
C THR A 5 -6.23 -15.93 1.15
N PHE A 6 -7.41 -15.35 1.37
CA PHE A 6 -7.76 -14.04 0.85
C PHE A 6 -6.84 -12.94 1.41
N ILE A 7 -6.63 -12.91 2.73
CA ILE A 7 -5.71 -11.95 3.38
C ILE A 7 -4.27 -12.14 2.90
N PHE A 8 -3.84 -13.38 2.70
CA PHE A 8 -2.53 -13.67 2.13
C PHE A 8 -2.36 -13.08 0.74
N CYS A 9 -3.33 -13.30 -0.16
CA CYS A 9 -3.32 -12.71 -1.51
C CYS A 9 -3.36 -11.18 -1.46
N CYS A 10 -4.15 -10.57 -0.57
CA CYS A 10 -4.17 -9.12 -0.39
C CYS A 10 -2.79 -8.57 0.05
N ASN A 11 -2.10 -9.25 0.97
CA ASN A 11 -0.76 -8.84 1.39
C ASN A 11 0.27 -8.96 0.26
N ILE A 12 0.24 -10.04 -0.53
CA ILE A 12 1.11 -10.17 -1.72
C ILE A 12 0.85 -9.04 -2.72
N ALA A 13 -0.43 -8.80 -3.05
CA ALA A 13 -0.79 -7.73 -3.96
C ALA A 13 -0.33 -6.37 -3.42
N LEU A 14 -0.47 -6.13 -2.12
CA LEU A 14 -0.06 -4.90 -1.47
C LEU A 14 1.46 -4.70 -1.52
N VAL A 15 2.27 -5.77 -1.36
CA VAL A 15 3.72 -5.71 -1.56
C VAL A 15 4.06 -5.31 -3.01
N ILE A 16 3.48 -5.98 -4.00
CA ILE A 16 3.76 -5.73 -5.43
C ILE A 16 3.38 -4.28 -5.81
N VAL A 17 2.19 -3.85 -5.40
CA VAL A 17 1.69 -2.50 -5.68
C VAL A 17 2.53 -1.46 -4.96
N SER A 18 3.00 -1.73 -3.74
CA SER A 18 3.85 -0.80 -2.99
C SER A 18 5.25 -0.67 -3.58
N ILE A 19 5.85 -1.76 -4.05
CA ILE A 19 7.11 -1.70 -4.81
C ILE A 19 6.91 -0.88 -6.08
N SER A 20 5.83 -1.15 -6.83
CA SER A 20 5.50 -0.40 -8.05
C SER A 20 5.32 1.09 -7.77
N GLY A 21 4.66 1.43 -6.66
CA GLY A 21 4.49 2.81 -6.19
C GLY A 21 5.80 3.50 -5.84
N LEU A 22 6.73 2.79 -5.18
CA LEU A 22 8.07 3.31 -4.90
C LEU A 22 8.86 3.55 -6.19
N CYS A 23 8.87 2.60 -7.13
CA CYS A 23 9.54 2.76 -8.42
C CYS A 23 8.97 3.95 -9.21
N LEU A 24 7.66 4.11 -9.23
CA LEU A 24 6.99 5.20 -9.92
C LEU A 24 7.28 6.56 -9.27
N THR A 25 7.29 6.60 -7.93
CA THR A 25 7.67 7.77 -7.14
C THR A 25 9.11 8.18 -7.44
N SER A 26 10.05 7.23 -7.41
CA SER A 26 11.45 7.49 -7.76
C SER A 26 11.59 8.02 -9.18
N SER A 27 10.86 7.46 -10.16
CA SER A 27 10.87 7.95 -11.53
C SER A 27 10.40 9.41 -11.66
N VAL A 28 9.38 9.80 -10.89
CA VAL A 28 8.91 11.20 -10.84
C VAL A 28 9.99 12.13 -10.29
N PHE A 29 10.65 11.75 -9.18
CA PHE A 29 11.67 12.60 -8.56
C PHE A 29 12.97 12.66 -9.37
N ASP A 30 13.36 11.57 -10.01
CA ASP A 30 14.49 11.57 -10.96
C ASP A 30 14.20 12.52 -12.14
N PHE A 31 12.99 12.45 -12.71
CA PHE A 31 12.57 13.36 -13.77
C PHE A 31 12.61 14.84 -13.35
N ILE A 32 12.20 15.17 -12.12
CA ILE A 32 12.26 16.54 -11.58
C ILE A 32 13.71 17.04 -11.51
N VAL A 33 14.61 16.20 -10.99
CA VAL A 33 16.03 16.53 -10.85
C VAL A 33 16.69 16.73 -12.23
N VAL A 34 16.42 15.82 -13.17
CA VAL A 34 17.02 15.84 -14.51
C VAL A 34 16.45 16.98 -15.38
N SER A 35 15.14 17.18 -15.36
CA SER A 35 14.47 18.08 -16.32
C SER A 35 14.41 19.53 -15.86
N ARG A 36 14.72 19.84 -14.58
CA ARG A 36 14.72 21.19 -14.00
C ARG A 36 13.45 22.02 -14.25
N LEU A 37 12.30 21.37 -14.43
CA LEU A 37 11.01 22.00 -14.72
C LEU A 37 10.25 22.31 -13.43
N TYR A 38 10.67 23.35 -12.72
CA TYR A 38 10.10 23.70 -11.42
C TYR A 38 8.94 24.71 -11.51
N TYR A 39 8.95 25.60 -12.51
CA TYR A 39 8.02 26.74 -12.58
C TYR A 39 7.52 26.99 -14.01
N THR A 40 6.30 27.48 -14.16
CA THR A 40 5.85 28.11 -15.41
C THR A 40 6.51 29.48 -15.59
N VAL A 41 6.68 29.91 -16.83
CA VAL A 41 7.00 31.31 -17.18
C VAL A 41 5.83 31.82 -18.04
N PRO A 42 5.28 33.02 -17.78
CA PRO A 42 5.74 34.06 -16.86
C PRO A 42 5.23 33.96 -15.41
N ASP A 43 4.19 33.17 -15.14
CA ASP A 43 3.46 33.22 -13.85
C ASP A 43 4.22 32.61 -12.65
N HIS A 44 5.38 32.01 -12.87
CA HIS A 44 6.20 31.35 -11.83
C HIS A 44 5.42 30.39 -10.93
N LYS A 45 4.33 29.79 -11.44
CA LYS A 45 3.55 28.80 -10.71
C LYS A 45 4.41 27.55 -10.55
N VAL A 46 4.60 27.09 -9.31
CA VAL A 46 5.25 25.81 -9.02
C VAL A 46 4.45 24.71 -9.70
N LEU A 47 5.03 24.07 -10.71
CA LEU A 47 4.42 22.93 -11.40
C LEU A 47 4.66 21.64 -10.63
N ILE A 48 5.83 21.55 -9.99
CA ILE A 48 6.25 20.34 -9.32
C ILE A 48 6.80 20.68 -7.94
N ASN A 49 6.03 20.33 -6.91
CA ASN A 49 6.43 20.58 -5.53
C ASN A 49 7.28 19.42 -4.99
N PRO A 50 8.60 19.61 -4.77
CA PRO A 50 9.47 18.54 -4.28
C PRO A 50 9.06 18.04 -2.88
N ARG A 51 8.30 18.84 -2.11
CA ARG A 51 7.79 18.43 -0.80
C ARG A 51 6.79 17.27 -0.89
N MET A 52 6.24 16.96 -2.06
CA MET A 52 5.41 15.76 -2.26
C MET A 52 6.18 14.46 -1.95
N ALA A 53 7.52 14.47 -2.03
CA ALA A 53 8.35 13.31 -1.69
C ALA A 53 8.12 12.82 -0.26
N PHE A 54 7.92 13.76 0.67
CA PHE A 54 7.67 13.46 2.09
C PHE A 54 6.33 12.76 2.34
N TRP A 55 5.44 12.73 1.35
CA TRP A 55 4.17 12.01 1.43
C TRP A 55 4.19 10.73 0.60
N LEU A 56 4.71 10.80 -0.62
CA LEU A 56 4.73 9.69 -1.58
C LEU A 56 5.60 8.51 -1.10
N PHE A 57 6.84 8.77 -0.70
CA PHE A 57 7.74 7.71 -0.26
C PHE A 57 7.25 7.02 1.02
N PRO A 58 6.89 7.75 2.10
CA PRO A 58 6.41 7.09 3.31
C PRO A 58 5.12 6.30 3.10
N SER A 59 4.19 6.77 2.25
CA SER A 59 2.92 6.07 2.01
C SER A 59 3.10 4.66 1.45
N SER A 60 3.90 4.53 0.39
CA SER A 60 4.20 3.22 -0.20
C SER A 60 5.14 2.39 0.67
N THR A 61 6.12 3.01 1.34
CA THR A 61 7.04 2.31 2.25
C THR A 61 6.30 1.71 3.43
N PHE A 62 5.36 2.45 4.02
CA PHE A 62 4.62 2.01 5.18
C PHE A 62 3.70 0.82 4.85
N SER A 63 2.98 0.90 3.72
CA SER A 63 2.18 -0.23 3.22
C SER A 63 3.02 -1.45 2.88
N LEU A 64 4.22 -1.24 2.30
CA LEU A 64 5.18 -2.32 2.03
C LEU A 64 5.64 -2.99 3.32
N ILE A 65 6.06 -2.23 4.32
CA ILE A 65 6.57 -2.78 5.59
C ILE A 65 5.48 -3.59 6.29
N LEU A 66 4.26 -3.05 6.40
CA LEU A 66 3.17 -3.76 7.08
C LEU A 66 2.79 -5.07 6.40
N SER A 67 2.65 -5.06 5.07
CA SER A 67 2.33 -6.27 4.30
C SER A 67 3.47 -7.27 4.30
N PHE A 68 4.72 -6.81 4.18
CA PHE A 68 5.90 -7.67 4.21
C PHE A 68 6.10 -8.31 5.59
N LEU A 69 5.95 -7.55 6.69
CA LEU A 69 6.00 -8.10 8.04
C LEU A 69 4.89 -9.14 8.27
N SER A 70 3.68 -8.89 7.75
CA SER A 70 2.57 -9.85 7.82
C SER A 70 2.90 -11.16 7.10
N LEU A 71 3.61 -11.11 5.97
CA LEU A 71 4.06 -12.30 5.25
C LEU A 71 5.23 -13.00 5.96
N LEU A 72 6.21 -12.25 6.48
CA LEU A 72 7.32 -12.81 7.25
C LEU A 72 6.83 -13.52 8.53
N PHE A 73 5.75 -13.03 9.12
CA PHE A 73 5.16 -13.64 10.31
C PHE A 73 4.71 -15.09 10.08
N LEU A 74 4.39 -15.47 8.83
CA LEU A 74 4.03 -16.86 8.47
C LEU A 74 5.21 -17.83 8.68
N SER A 75 6.44 -17.34 8.51
CA SER A 75 7.66 -18.13 8.72
C SER A 75 8.32 -17.86 10.08
N ALA A 76 7.60 -17.27 11.02
CA ALA A 76 8.16 -16.91 12.32
C ALA A 76 8.46 -18.14 13.18
N GLY A 77 9.57 -18.08 13.93
CA GLY A 77 9.94 -19.15 14.87
C GLY A 77 8.99 -19.26 16.07
N PRO A 78 9.02 -20.41 16.79
CA PRO A 78 8.05 -20.71 17.85
C PRO A 78 8.05 -19.71 19.02
N ARG A 79 9.19 -19.06 19.30
CA ARG A 79 9.28 -18.00 20.32
C ARG A 79 8.46 -16.76 19.97
N VAL A 80 8.48 -16.36 18.69
CA VAL A 80 7.75 -15.19 18.19
C VAL A 80 6.26 -15.47 18.16
N ILE A 81 5.87 -16.68 17.73
CA ILE A 81 4.48 -17.13 17.75
C ILE A 81 3.95 -17.13 19.19
N LYS A 82 4.70 -17.70 20.14
CA LYS A 82 4.32 -17.69 21.57
C LYS A 82 4.10 -16.26 22.08
N PHE A 83 5.05 -15.37 21.83
CA PHE A 83 4.91 -13.95 22.21
C PHE A 83 3.66 -13.29 21.59
N ALA A 84 3.38 -13.57 20.32
CA ALA A 84 2.23 -13.01 19.62
C ALA A 84 0.89 -13.54 20.16
N VAL A 85 0.84 -14.80 20.58
CA VAL A 85 -0.34 -15.38 21.25
C VAL A 85 -0.52 -14.74 22.63
N ASP A 86 0.55 -14.62 23.41
CA ASP A 86 0.52 -14.05 24.77
C ASP A 86 0.10 -12.56 24.74
N ASN A 87 0.42 -11.82 23.67
CA ASN A 87 0.13 -10.39 23.51
C ASN A 87 -0.86 -10.08 22.38
N GLN A 88 -1.72 -11.04 22.03
CA GLN A 88 -2.56 -11.00 20.83
C GLN A 88 -3.42 -9.74 20.73
N MET A 89 -4.05 -9.31 21.83
CA MET A 89 -4.89 -8.11 21.88
C MET A 89 -4.10 -6.85 21.49
N ILE A 90 -2.96 -6.63 22.13
CA ILE A 90 -2.11 -5.46 21.90
C ILE A 90 -1.58 -5.46 20.46
N LEU A 91 -1.09 -6.61 19.99
CA LEU A 91 -0.55 -6.75 18.65
C LEU A 91 -1.63 -6.54 17.58
N SER A 92 -2.84 -7.06 17.80
CA SER A 92 -3.98 -6.89 16.89
C SER A 92 -4.44 -5.44 16.80
N LEU A 93 -4.53 -4.73 17.94
CA LEU A 93 -4.88 -3.32 17.99
C LEU A 93 -3.81 -2.46 17.32
N ALA A 94 -2.53 -2.72 17.61
CA ALA A 94 -1.42 -2.02 17.00
C ALA A 94 -1.42 -2.21 15.47
N HIS A 95 -1.55 -3.45 14.99
CA HIS A 95 -1.59 -3.72 13.56
C HIS A 95 -2.80 -3.07 12.89
N ALA A 96 -3.99 -3.12 13.51
CA ALA A 96 -5.18 -2.46 12.99
C ALA A 96 -5.00 -0.94 12.86
N LEU A 97 -4.45 -0.28 13.90
CA LEU A 97 -4.18 1.17 13.88
C LEU A 97 -3.17 1.55 12.79
N LEU A 98 -2.09 0.78 12.65
CA LEU A 98 -1.07 1.01 11.63
C LEU A 98 -1.66 0.84 10.22
N MET A 99 -2.47 -0.20 9.99
CA MET A 99 -3.14 -0.43 8.69
C MET A 99 -4.16 0.66 8.37
N CYS A 100 -4.92 1.15 9.37
CA CYS A 100 -5.78 2.33 9.20
C CYS A 100 -4.97 3.58 8.83
N GLY A 101 -3.84 3.80 9.49
CA GLY A 101 -2.91 4.88 9.14
C GLY A 101 -2.41 4.77 7.69
N ALA A 102 -2.05 3.57 7.24
CA ALA A 102 -1.61 3.31 5.87
C ALA A 102 -2.74 3.56 4.85
N CYS A 103 -3.97 3.16 5.17
CA CYS A 103 -5.16 3.40 4.36
C CYS A 103 -5.45 4.91 4.19
N ILE A 104 -5.43 5.67 5.29
CA ILE A 104 -5.65 7.13 5.27
C ILE A 104 -4.52 7.82 4.47
N LEU A 105 -3.27 7.45 4.74
CA LEU A 105 -2.10 8.06 4.10
C LEU A 105 -2.08 7.80 2.58
N SER A 106 -2.41 6.58 2.14
CA SER A 106 -2.52 6.26 0.71
C SER A 106 -3.70 6.98 0.05
N SER A 107 -4.83 7.12 0.73
CA SER A 107 -5.96 7.93 0.24
C SER A 107 -5.61 9.40 0.10
N PHE A 108 -4.87 9.96 1.07
CA PHE A 108 -4.40 11.34 1.03
C PHE A 108 -3.40 11.59 -0.11
N VAL A 109 -2.46 10.67 -0.32
CA VAL A 109 -1.51 10.74 -1.45
C VAL A 109 -2.26 10.69 -2.79
N SER A 110 -3.25 9.80 -2.92
CA SER A 110 -4.12 9.76 -4.11
C SER A 110 -4.78 11.11 -4.37
N PHE A 111 -5.35 11.74 -3.34
CA PHE A 111 -5.98 13.06 -3.46
C PHE A 111 -4.98 14.13 -3.94
N ILE A 112 -3.80 14.22 -3.33
CA ILE A 112 -2.77 15.18 -3.73
C ILE A 112 -2.32 14.92 -5.18
N CYS A 113 -2.07 13.67 -5.57
CA CYS A 113 -1.66 13.35 -6.93
C CYS A 113 -2.75 13.70 -7.95
N ALA A 114 -4.02 13.49 -7.61
CA ALA A 114 -5.14 13.85 -8.47
C ALA A 114 -5.26 15.37 -8.65
N GLN A 115 -5.11 16.13 -7.56
CA GLN A 115 -5.12 17.59 -7.60
C GLN A 115 -3.99 18.13 -8.49
N ASN A 116 -2.75 17.66 -8.28
CA ASN A 116 -1.62 18.08 -9.09
C ASN A 116 -1.75 17.65 -10.56
N ALA A 117 -2.35 16.48 -10.83
CA ALA A 117 -2.61 16.06 -12.20
C ALA A 117 -3.59 17.02 -12.89
N ASN A 118 -4.64 17.45 -12.19
CA ASN A 118 -5.61 18.41 -12.74
C ASN A 118 -4.98 19.79 -12.99
N ASP A 119 -4.10 20.26 -12.09
CA ASP A 119 -3.35 21.50 -12.26
C ASP A 119 -2.46 21.52 -13.52
N ILE A 120 -1.99 20.35 -13.96
CA ILE A 120 -1.02 20.20 -15.06
C ILE A 120 -1.68 19.75 -16.36
N ALA A 121 -2.93 19.29 -16.31
CA ALA A 121 -3.66 18.77 -17.46
C ALA A 121 -3.73 19.78 -18.63
N GLY A 122 -3.92 21.07 -18.33
CA GLY A 122 -3.93 22.12 -19.34
C GLY A 122 -2.59 22.25 -20.08
N TYR A 123 -1.48 22.16 -19.34
CA TYR A 123 -0.14 22.24 -19.93
C TYR A 123 0.22 20.97 -20.73
N ALA A 124 -0.25 19.81 -20.27
CA ALA A 124 -0.08 18.55 -21.00
C ALA A 124 -0.78 18.57 -22.37
N ALA A 125 -1.92 19.26 -22.49
CA ALA A 125 -2.72 19.26 -23.71
C ALA A 125 -2.36 20.37 -24.70
N PHE A 126 -2.05 21.59 -24.21
CA PHE A 126 -2.00 22.78 -25.09
C PHE A 126 -0.80 23.70 -24.84
N ALA A 127 0.24 23.27 -24.12
CA ALA A 127 1.35 24.16 -23.84
C ALA A 127 2.28 24.39 -25.04
N THR A 128 2.87 25.58 -25.08
CA THR A 128 3.98 25.93 -25.97
C THR A 128 5.16 26.38 -25.11
N PRO A 129 6.41 25.98 -25.42
CA PRO A 129 6.86 25.18 -26.57
C PRO A 129 6.56 23.68 -26.42
N ALA A 130 6.63 22.94 -27.54
CA ALA A 130 6.31 21.50 -27.58
C ALA A 130 7.14 20.64 -26.60
N GLN A 131 8.38 21.03 -26.30
CA GLN A 131 9.21 20.36 -25.29
C GLN A 131 8.58 20.44 -23.89
N PHE A 132 8.02 21.59 -23.53
CA PHE A 132 7.35 21.79 -22.25
C PHE A 132 6.01 21.03 -22.20
N GLN A 133 5.29 20.97 -23.31
CA GLN A 133 4.08 20.15 -23.43
C GLN A 133 4.37 18.66 -23.20
N LEU A 134 5.40 18.12 -23.87
CA LEU A 134 5.80 16.71 -23.73
C LEU A 134 6.21 16.38 -22.29
N ALA A 135 6.98 17.27 -21.65
CA ALA A 135 7.37 17.10 -20.26
C ALA A 135 6.17 17.15 -19.30
N SER A 136 5.23 18.07 -19.53
CA SER A 136 4.00 18.19 -18.76
C SER A 136 3.10 16.96 -18.94
N ALA A 137 2.99 16.43 -20.16
CA ALA A 137 2.24 15.21 -20.46
C ALA A 137 2.87 13.97 -19.80
N TRP A 138 4.20 13.88 -19.81
CA TRP A 138 4.93 12.82 -19.12
C TRP A 138 4.64 12.83 -17.61
N TYR A 139 4.75 14.00 -16.98
CA TYR A 139 4.49 14.14 -15.54
C TYR A 139 3.02 13.90 -15.19
N TYR A 140 2.09 14.43 -16.00
CA TYR A 140 0.66 14.19 -15.87
C TYR A 140 0.32 12.69 -15.88
N SER A 141 0.85 11.93 -16.83
CA SER A 141 0.61 10.48 -16.92
C SER A 141 1.12 9.75 -15.68
N ARG A 142 2.25 10.16 -15.11
CA ARG A 142 2.84 9.54 -13.91
C ARG A 142 2.05 9.86 -12.64
N LEU A 143 1.58 11.10 -12.50
CA LEU A 143 0.68 11.47 -11.40
C LEU A 143 -0.62 10.66 -11.44
N ARG A 144 -1.23 10.50 -12.62
CA ARG A 144 -2.43 9.67 -12.79
C ARG A 144 -2.18 8.19 -12.44
N ALA A 145 -1.03 7.65 -12.80
CA ALA A 145 -0.65 6.29 -12.40
C ALA A 145 -0.43 6.17 -10.88
N LEU A 146 0.17 7.18 -10.24
CA LEU A 146 0.31 7.23 -8.77
C LEU A 146 -1.05 7.28 -8.07
N VAL A 147 -2.02 8.03 -8.61
CA VAL A 147 -3.41 8.02 -8.09
C VAL A 147 -3.97 6.60 -8.05
N VAL A 148 -3.88 5.87 -9.18
CA VAL A 148 -4.41 4.51 -9.27
C VAL A 148 -3.70 3.57 -8.28
N ILE A 149 -2.37 3.63 -8.21
CA ILE A 149 -1.59 2.82 -7.27
C ILE A 149 -2.00 3.11 -5.82
N SER A 150 -2.09 4.39 -5.45
CA SER A 150 -2.42 4.79 -4.07
C SER A 150 -3.87 4.45 -3.71
N VAL A 151 -4.82 4.50 -4.65
CA VAL A 151 -6.19 4.00 -4.43
C VAL A 151 -6.17 2.49 -4.18
N ILE A 152 -5.42 1.72 -4.97
CA ILE A 152 -5.33 0.26 -4.79
C ILE A 152 -4.69 -0.06 -3.43
N GLN A 153 -3.64 0.65 -3.03
CA GLN A 153 -3.04 0.48 -1.68
C GLN A 153 -4.05 0.77 -0.57
N SER A 154 -4.81 1.86 -0.68
CA SER A 154 -5.86 2.22 0.28
C SER A 154 -6.91 1.13 0.38
N LEU A 155 -7.42 0.65 -0.76
CA LEU A 155 -8.43 -0.41 -0.81
C LEU A 155 -7.91 -1.71 -0.20
N LEU A 156 -6.70 -2.14 -0.56
CA LEU A 156 -6.11 -3.37 -0.01
C LEU A 156 -5.89 -3.27 1.51
N ASN A 157 -5.37 -2.14 2.00
CA ASN A 157 -5.23 -1.88 3.43
C ASN A 157 -6.61 -1.92 4.14
N GLY A 158 -7.61 -1.23 3.57
CA GLY A 158 -8.97 -1.20 4.10
C GLY A 158 -9.62 -2.58 4.13
N ILE A 159 -9.50 -3.37 3.06
CA ILE A 159 -10.01 -4.74 2.98
C ILE A 159 -9.41 -5.62 4.07
N ILE A 160 -8.09 -5.53 4.29
CA ILE A 160 -7.41 -6.30 5.35
C ILE A 160 -7.96 -5.90 6.72
N VAL A 161 -8.12 -4.60 7.00
CA VAL A 161 -8.68 -4.11 8.26
C VAL A 161 -10.13 -4.58 8.45
N SER A 162 -10.97 -4.42 7.44
CA SER A 162 -12.39 -4.78 7.51
C SER A 162 -12.59 -6.28 7.73
N THR A 163 -11.77 -7.10 7.08
CA THR A 163 -11.88 -8.56 7.14
C THR A 163 -11.30 -9.13 8.44
N LEU A 164 -10.16 -8.62 8.91
CA LEU A 164 -9.48 -9.14 10.11
C LEU A 164 -10.04 -8.57 11.42
N TYR A 165 -10.40 -7.28 11.45
CA TYR A 165 -10.67 -6.57 12.71
C TYR A 165 -12.12 -6.11 12.86
N LEU A 166 -12.80 -5.75 11.76
CA LEU A 166 -14.20 -5.32 11.81
C LEU A 166 -15.20 -6.47 11.59
N GLY A 167 -14.70 -7.70 11.46
CA GLY A 167 -15.52 -8.89 11.67
C GLY A 167 -16.45 -9.30 10.53
N ILE A 168 -16.20 -8.87 9.28
CA ILE A 168 -16.96 -9.34 8.10
C ILE A 168 -16.89 -10.88 7.94
N SER A 169 -15.95 -11.56 8.61
CA SER A 169 -15.88 -13.04 8.67
C SER A 169 -15.68 -13.61 10.10
N CYS A 170 -15.93 -12.85 11.17
CA CYS A 170 -15.71 -13.34 12.54
C CYS A 170 -16.79 -14.33 13.01
N LYS A 171 -16.72 -15.57 12.52
CA LYS A 171 -16.96 -16.74 13.39
C LYS A 171 -15.66 -16.97 14.15
N TYR A 172 -15.61 -16.45 15.37
CA TYR A 172 -14.51 -16.53 16.33
C TYR A 172 -13.69 -17.84 16.22
N ARG A 173 -12.51 -17.76 15.60
CA ARG A 173 -11.38 -18.62 15.95
C ARG A 173 -10.25 -17.74 16.47
N THR A 174 -9.94 -17.88 17.75
CA THR A 174 -8.76 -17.26 18.37
C THR A 174 -7.48 -17.90 17.81
N PHE A 175 -6.33 -17.23 17.91
CA PHE A 175 -5.05 -17.79 17.44
C PHE A 175 -4.70 -19.12 18.15
N VAL A 176 -5.26 -19.36 19.34
CA VAL A 176 -5.22 -20.64 20.05
C VAL A 176 -5.77 -21.79 19.19
N GLN A 177 -6.86 -21.55 18.44
CA GLN A 177 -7.49 -22.55 17.56
C GLN A 177 -6.82 -22.68 16.17
N LEU A 178 -5.81 -21.85 15.88
CA LEU A 178 -4.88 -22.07 14.76
C LEU A 178 -3.64 -22.88 15.19
N ALA A 179 -3.27 -22.83 16.47
CA ALA A 179 -2.09 -23.51 17.02
C ALA A 179 -2.37 -24.96 17.47
N GLU A 180 -3.62 -25.30 17.80
CA GLU A 180 -3.99 -26.66 18.18
C GLU A 180 -4.15 -27.56 16.94
N LYS A 181 -3.26 -28.55 16.83
CA LYS A 181 -3.46 -29.72 15.97
C LYS A 181 -4.78 -30.39 16.38
N PRO A 182 -5.70 -30.71 15.44
CA PRO A 182 -6.97 -31.31 15.81
C PRO A 182 -6.74 -32.63 16.56
N PRO A 183 -7.46 -32.88 17.67
CA PRO A 183 -7.41 -34.15 18.36
C PRO A 183 -7.96 -35.22 17.42
N GLN A 184 -7.08 -36.13 17.00
CA GLN A 184 -7.44 -37.21 16.10
C GLN A 184 -8.47 -38.13 16.75
N GLN A 185 -9.67 -38.17 16.18
CA GLN A 185 -10.43 -39.42 16.06
C GLN A 185 -11.06 -39.48 14.66
N GLY A 186 -10.65 -40.47 13.88
CA GLY A 186 -11.33 -40.88 12.63
C GLY A 186 -10.55 -40.65 11.33
N LEU A 187 -9.68 -41.59 11.00
CA LEU A 187 -9.14 -41.96 9.67
C LEU A 187 -9.12 -40.91 8.52
N ILE A 188 -7.89 -40.42 8.28
CA ILE A 188 -7.21 -40.31 6.97
C ILE A 188 -8.02 -39.70 5.80
N GLU A 189 -7.98 -38.37 5.70
CA GLU A 189 -7.63 -37.73 4.43
C GLU A 189 -6.40 -36.84 4.67
N ARG A 190 -5.26 -37.29 4.13
CA ARG A 190 -4.01 -36.51 4.09
C ARG A 190 -4.24 -35.27 3.23
N THR A 191 -4.50 -34.12 3.84
CA THR A 191 -4.30 -32.83 3.16
C THR A 191 -3.55 -31.89 4.09
N THR A 192 -2.23 -31.83 3.85
CA THR A 192 -1.39 -30.63 3.92
C THR A 192 -1.75 -29.63 5.01
N TYR A 193 -1.06 -29.75 6.14
CA TYR A 193 -0.91 -28.65 7.08
C TYR A 193 -0.26 -27.47 6.35
N PHE A 194 -0.89 -26.32 6.47
CA PHE A 194 -0.56 -25.09 5.78
C PHE A 194 0.90 -24.70 6.00
N ALA A 195 1.58 -24.51 4.87
CA ALA A 195 2.89 -23.91 4.73
C ALA A 195 2.93 -22.46 5.21
#